data_AF-A0A7C2CQ91-F1
#
_entry.id   AF-A0A7C2CQ91-F1
#
_cell.length_a   1.000
_cell.length_b   1.000
_cell.length_c   1.000
_cell.angle_alpha   90.00
_cell.angle_beta   90.00
_cell.angle_gamma   90.00
#
_symmetry.space_group_name_H-M   'P 1'
#
loop_
_entity.id
_entity.type
_entity.pdbx_description
1 polymer ?
#
loop_
_entity_poly.entity_id
_entity_poly.type
_entity_poly.pdbx_seq_one_letter_code
_entity_poly.pdbx_strand_id
1 'polypeptide(L)'
;MPEKDEQKKERSKISLRIGEVQIEMEGTPDEIEKLMGKDLLEFTKEIQETITPAAKPSTEVSAPSQSALAIGKTLDKKPQKKTFSKTIVIALGLICIILAAGLIGSIVVYMPMVSSLEAQIIEKDSTILSLNSQILSLNSQIASLNSQVLSLQESLNQTNTNIATLQTAISAYRSIVYLNESQYLFSARTITQEANTTTVVYEGELVYAGYISVGVESNSATTYVRVVYSYAEVNYDQSVTVGTNGAAAFPVLPGPIQITVGNTEANNSVTATLTARYRY
;
A
#
# COMPACT_ATOMS: atom_id res chain seq x y z
N MET A 1 -36.15 -10.80 27.04
CA MET A 1 -36.52 -11.00 25.62
C MET A 1 -36.87 -9.66 25.03
N PRO A 2 -36.46 -9.35 23.78
CA PRO A 2 -35.80 -10.21 22.79
C PRO A 2 -34.27 -9.92 22.78
N GLU A 3 -33.33 -10.87 22.77
CA GLU A 3 -33.09 -12.03 21.90
C GLU A 3 -33.09 -11.63 20.41
N LYS A 4 -31.89 -11.31 19.90
CA LYS A 4 -31.60 -11.19 18.48
C LYS A 4 -30.32 -11.96 18.18
N ASP A 5 -30.54 -13.22 17.84
CA ASP A 5 -29.76 -14.06 16.93
C ASP A 5 -28.43 -13.47 16.46
N GLU A 6 -27.37 -13.77 17.22
CA GLU A 6 -26.02 -13.82 16.68
C GLU A 6 -26.00 -14.97 15.67
N GLN A 7 -26.36 -14.67 14.40
CA GLN A 7 -26.11 -15.56 13.29
C GLN A 7 -24.60 -15.84 13.28
N LYS A 8 -24.25 -17.04 13.72
CA LYS A 8 -22.95 -17.69 13.56
C LYS A 8 -22.72 -17.88 12.06
N LYS A 9 -22.42 -16.79 11.36
CA LYS A 9 -22.15 -16.76 9.92
C LYS A 9 -20.85 -17.54 9.72
N GLU A 10 -20.94 -18.74 9.16
CA GLU A 10 -19.80 -19.60 8.87
C GLU A 10 -18.72 -18.77 8.16
N ARG A 11 -17.60 -18.52 8.85
CA ARG A 11 -16.42 -17.92 8.25
C ARG A 11 -15.64 -19.03 7.61
N SER A 12 -15.51 -18.97 6.29
CA SER A 12 -14.70 -19.92 5.54
C SER A 12 -13.28 -19.36 5.43
N LYS A 13 -12.29 -20.18 5.79
CA LYS A 13 -10.87 -19.85 5.62
C LYS A 13 -10.35 -20.64 4.42
N ILE A 14 -9.88 -19.93 3.40
CA ILE A 14 -9.24 -20.53 2.21
C ILE A 14 -7.76 -20.19 2.24
N SER A 15 -6.93 -21.23 2.18
CA SER A 15 -5.47 -21.10 2.11
C SER A 15 -5.02 -21.65 0.75
N LEU A 16 -4.45 -20.79 -0.09
CA LEU A 16 -3.90 -21.15 -1.39
C LEU A 16 -2.39 -20.99 -1.38
N ARG A 17 -1.67 -22.04 -1.79
CA ARG A 17 -0.21 -22.02 -1.89
C ARG A 17 0.21 -22.16 -3.34
N ILE A 18 0.87 -21.13 -3.87
CA ILE A 18 1.44 -21.12 -5.23
C ILE A 18 2.94 -20.89 -5.09
N GLY A 19 3.74 -21.95 -5.26
CA GLY A 19 5.18 -21.91 -5.04
C GLY A 19 5.52 -21.57 -3.59
N GLU A 20 6.27 -20.47 -3.38
CA GLU A 20 6.63 -19.98 -2.04
C GLU A 20 5.60 -19.00 -1.43
N VAL A 21 4.58 -18.59 -2.19
CA VAL A 21 3.58 -17.62 -1.73
C VAL A 21 2.36 -18.37 -1.16
N GLN A 22 2.02 -18.06 0.09
CA GLN A 22 0.80 -18.54 0.76
C GLN A 22 -0.16 -17.37 0.94
N ILE A 23 -1.33 -17.46 0.31
CA ILE A 23 -2.41 -16.47 0.41
C ILE A 23 -3.49 -17.08 1.31
N GLU A 24 -3.79 -16.40 2.42
CA GLU A 24 -4.89 -16.78 3.32
C GLU A 24 -5.98 -15.72 3.25
N MET A 25 -7.21 -16.17 2.98
CA MET A 25 -8.39 -15.31 2.98
C MET A 25 -9.42 -15.88 3.96
N GLU A 26 -9.92 -15.03 4.83
CA GLU A 26 -10.92 -15.38 5.84
C GLU A 26 -12.08 -14.40 5.75
N GLY A 27 -13.28 -14.93 5.51
CA GLY A 27 -14.46 -14.12 5.24
C GLY A 27 -15.71 -14.97 5.08
N THR A 28 -16.83 -14.32 4.80
CA THR A 28 -18.05 -15.06 4.45
C THR A 28 -17.98 -15.55 3.00
N PRO A 29 -18.59 -16.70 2.65
CA PRO A 29 -18.51 -17.27 1.30
C PRO A 29 -18.84 -16.26 0.19
N ASP A 30 -19.86 -15.43 0.40
CA ASP A 30 -20.30 -14.40 -0.55
C ASP A 30 -19.24 -13.30 -0.80
N GLU A 31 -18.48 -12.93 0.24
CA GLU A 31 -17.41 -11.92 0.14
C GLU A 31 -16.18 -12.47 -0.58
N ILE A 32 -15.86 -13.73 -0.30
CA ILE A 32 -14.73 -14.44 -0.94
C ILE A 32 -15.04 -14.68 -2.43
N GLU A 33 -16.28 -15.05 -2.77
CA GLU A 33 -16.71 -15.24 -4.15
C GLU A 33 -16.68 -13.94 -4.96
N LYS A 34 -17.08 -12.82 -4.34
CA LYS A 34 -17.03 -11.50 -4.98
C LYS A 34 -15.60 -10.99 -5.21
N LEU A 35 -14.66 -11.37 -4.35
CA LEU A 35 -13.25 -10.96 -4.44
C LEU A 35 -12.44 -11.84 -5.42
N MET A 36 -12.66 -13.16 -5.42
CA MET A 36 -11.88 -14.11 -6.22
C MET A 36 -12.49 -14.38 -7.61
N GLY A 37 -13.80 -14.14 -7.78
CA GLY A 37 -14.55 -14.63 -8.94
C GLY A 37 -14.85 -16.13 -8.84
N LYS A 38 -16.00 -16.55 -9.38
CA LYS A 38 -16.50 -17.94 -9.27
C LYS A 38 -15.50 -18.98 -9.79
N ASP A 39 -14.89 -18.73 -10.93
CA ASP A 39 -14.02 -19.70 -11.61
C ASP A 39 -12.75 -20.01 -10.80
N LEU A 40 -12.19 -18.99 -10.14
CA LEU A 40 -11.00 -19.14 -9.30
C LEU A 40 -11.34 -19.82 -7.95
N LEU A 41 -12.55 -19.60 -7.45
CA LEU A 41 -13.04 -20.23 -6.23
C LEU A 41 -13.33 -21.73 -6.44
N GLU A 42 -13.85 -22.11 -7.60
CA GLU A 42 -14.08 -23.51 -7.96
C GLU A 42 -12.75 -24.25 -8.17
N PHE A 43 -11.80 -23.64 -8.88
CA PHE A 43 -10.45 -24.19 -9.07
C PHE A 43 -9.69 -24.40 -7.75
N THR A 44 -9.78 -23.45 -6.81
CA THR A 44 -9.12 -23.59 -5.49
C THR A 44 -9.75 -24.69 -4.64
N LYS A 45 -11.07 -24.88 -4.74
CA LYS A 45 -11.79 -25.94 -4.04
C LYS A 45 -11.44 -27.33 -4.59
N GLU A 46 -11.31 -27.45 -5.91
CA GLU A 46 -10.89 -28.68 -6.59
C GLU A 46 -9.48 -29.13 -6.18
N ILE A 47 -8.56 -28.16 -6.02
CA ILE A 47 -7.21 -28.41 -5.47
C ILE A 47 -7.28 -28.85 -4.00
N GLN A 48 -8.17 -28.27 -3.19
CA GLN A 48 -8.25 -28.59 -1.77
C GLN A 48 -8.83 -29.99 -1.52
N GLU A 49 -9.83 -30.41 -2.29
CA GLU A 49 -10.41 -31.76 -2.21
C GLU A 49 -9.40 -32.85 -2.58
N THR A 50 -8.47 -32.57 -3.51
CA THR A 50 -7.41 -33.51 -3.92
C THR A 50 -6.29 -33.70 -2.88
N ILE A 51 -6.23 -32.90 -1.82
CA ILE A 51 -5.12 -32.92 -0.83
C ILE A 51 -5.53 -33.57 0.52
N THR A 52 -6.78 -34.01 0.70
CA THR A 52 -7.20 -34.66 1.97
C THR A 52 -6.78 -36.15 2.01
N PRO A 53 -6.12 -36.66 3.08
CA PRO A 53 -5.45 -37.96 3.03
C PRO A 53 -6.38 -39.13 3.32
N ALA A 54 -6.39 -40.13 2.44
CA ALA A 54 -6.89 -41.47 2.75
C ALA A 54 -5.94 -42.18 3.73
N ALA A 55 -6.54 -42.87 4.69
CA ALA A 55 -5.89 -43.54 5.81
C ALA A 55 -4.89 -44.65 5.42
N LYS A 56 -3.82 -44.75 6.22
CA LYS A 56 -2.83 -45.85 6.29
C LYS A 56 -3.50 -47.20 6.65
N PRO A 57 -2.91 -48.34 6.26
CA PRO A 57 -1.97 -49.04 7.16
C PRO A 57 -0.73 -49.62 6.43
N SER A 58 0.48 -49.47 7.00
CA SER A 58 1.30 -50.56 7.60
C SER A 58 1.96 -51.47 6.53
N THR A 59 3.22 -51.91 6.55
CA THR A 59 4.40 -51.92 7.43
C THR A 59 5.48 -52.70 6.62
N GLU A 60 6.78 -52.52 6.92
CA GLU A 60 7.92 -53.39 6.50
C GLU A 60 8.31 -53.38 4.99
N VAL A 61 9.55 -53.57 4.51
CA VAL A 61 10.89 -53.86 5.06
C VAL A 61 11.95 -53.68 3.95
N SER A 62 13.17 -53.34 4.36
CA SER A 62 14.50 -53.56 3.73
C SER A 62 14.76 -53.37 2.23
N ALA A 63 15.75 -52.51 1.96
CA ALA A 63 16.76 -52.70 0.91
C ALA A 63 17.76 -53.83 1.33
N PRO A 64 18.70 -54.35 0.49
CA PRO A 64 19.12 -53.84 -0.81
C PRO A 64 19.49 -54.89 -1.89
N SER A 65 19.74 -54.35 -3.10
CA SER A 65 20.83 -54.69 -4.04
C SER A 65 21.06 -56.12 -4.55
N GLN A 66 20.82 -56.26 -5.86
CA GLN A 66 21.75 -56.68 -6.92
C GLN A 66 22.65 -57.93 -6.78
N SER A 67 22.63 -58.64 -7.92
CA SER A 67 23.73 -59.36 -8.57
C SER A 67 24.10 -60.74 -8.03
N ALA A 68 23.73 -61.76 -8.81
CA ALA A 68 24.67 -62.63 -9.53
C ALA A 68 23.96 -63.93 -9.88
N LEU A 69 24.00 -64.34 -11.15
CA LEU A 69 23.99 -65.77 -11.46
C LEU A 69 24.76 -66.02 -12.75
N ALA A 70 25.93 -66.64 -12.56
CA ALA A 70 26.70 -67.32 -13.57
C ALA A 70 26.19 -68.75 -13.75
N ILE A 71 26.81 -69.45 -14.71
CA ILE A 71 26.77 -70.91 -14.98
C ILE A 71 25.56 -71.28 -15.86
N GLY A 72 25.69 -71.80 -17.08
CA GLY A 72 26.71 -72.68 -17.62
C GLY A 72 26.11 -74.08 -17.78
N LYS A 73 25.91 -74.54 -19.03
CA LYS A 73 26.18 -75.92 -19.45
C LYS A 73 25.84 -76.15 -20.92
N THR A 74 26.85 -76.66 -21.60
CA THR A 74 26.78 -77.36 -22.87
C THR A 74 25.87 -78.58 -22.77
N LEU A 75 25.12 -78.89 -23.84
CA LEU A 75 24.85 -80.27 -24.20
C LEU A 75 24.64 -80.42 -25.71
N ASP A 76 25.64 -81.07 -26.31
CA ASP A 76 25.61 -81.82 -27.55
C ASP A 76 24.23 -82.37 -27.94
N LYS A 77 23.78 -82.07 -29.18
CA LYS A 77 23.24 -83.09 -30.09
C LYS A 77 23.62 -82.81 -31.54
N LYS A 78 24.55 -83.65 -32.01
CA LYS A 78 24.85 -84.16 -33.36
C LYS A 78 23.85 -83.78 -34.49
N PRO A 79 24.35 -83.41 -35.69
CA PRO A 79 23.56 -82.83 -36.76
C PRO A 79 22.70 -83.90 -37.45
N GLN A 80 21.38 -83.79 -37.37
CA GLN A 80 20.55 -84.45 -38.38
C GLN A 80 20.49 -83.54 -39.61
N LYS A 81 21.40 -83.79 -40.56
CA LYS A 81 21.22 -83.41 -41.97
C LYS A 81 19.94 -84.08 -42.46
N LYS A 82 18.79 -83.42 -42.27
CA LYS A 82 17.67 -83.60 -43.18
C LYS A 82 18.10 -82.96 -44.48
N THR A 83 18.53 -83.78 -45.43
CA THR A 83 18.60 -83.41 -46.83
C THR A 83 17.17 -83.09 -47.25
N PHE A 84 16.76 -81.84 -47.05
CA PHE A 84 15.64 -81.28 -47.76
C PHE A 84 15.98 -81.45 -49.25
N SER A 85 15.07 -82.08 -49.99
CA SER A 85 15.20 -82.18 -51.44
C SER A 85 15.50 -80.78 -51.99
N LYS A 86 16.38 -80.69 -52.99
CA LYS A 86 16.81 -79.42 -53.60
C LYS A 86 15.60 -78.49 -53.85
N THR A 87 14.43 -79.05 -54.17
CA THR A 87 13.14 -78.39 -54.36
C THR A 87 12.58 -77.64 -53.14
N ILE A 88 12.66 -78.17 -51.91
CA ILE A 88 12.15 -77.47 -50.72
C ILE A 88 13.05 -76.29 -50.35
N VAL A 89 14.36 -76.45 -50.51
CA VAL A 89 15.33 -75.37 -50.28
C VAL A 89 15.14 -74.26 -51.33
N ILE A 90 14.85 -74.62 -52.59
CA ILE A 90 14.51 -73.66 -53.65
C ILE A 90 13.19 -72.95 -53.35
N ALA A 91 12.14 -73.67 -52.92
CA ALA A 91 10.85 -73.08 -52.59
C ALA A 91 10.93 -72.13 -51.37
N LEU A 92 11.64 -72.53 -50.31
CA LEU A 92 11.87 -71.69 -49.13
C LEU A 92 12.75 -70.48 -49.46
N GLY A 93 13.74 -70.65 -50.34
CA GLY A 93 14.55 -69.56 -50.87
C GLY A 93 13.72 -68.53 -51.63
N LEU A 94 12.80 -68.97 -52.50
CA LEU A 94 11.89 -68.09 -53.23
C LEU A 94 10.92 -67.34 -52.29
N ILE A 95 10.37 -68.01 -51.28
CA ILE A 95 9.52 -67.37 -50.27
C ILE A 95 10.30 -66.33 -49.46
N CYS A 96 11.53 -66.65 -49.05
CA CYS A 96 12.41 -65.68 -48.38
C CYS A 96 12.74 -64.48 -49.28
N ILE A 97 12.96 -64.68 -50.58
CA ILE A 97 13.22 -63.59 -51.53
C ILE A 97 11.98 -62.70 -51.68
N ILE A 98 10.78 -63.27 -51.76
CA ILE A 98 9.52 -62.51 -51.85
C ILE A 98 9.27 -61.72 -50.55
N LEU A 99 9.48 -62.33 -49.39
CA LEU A 99 9.36 -61.65 -48.09
C LEU A 99 10.40 -60.54 -47.95
N ALA A 100 11.65 -60.78 -48.34
CA ALA A 100 12.70 -59.76 -48.33
C ALA A 100 12.35 -58.60 -49.28
N ALA A 101 11.87 -58.89 -50.49
CA ALA A 101 11.43 -57.87 -51.45
C ALA A 101 10.24 -57.06 -50.93
N GLY A 102 9.26 -57.70 -50.28
CA GLY A 102 8.12 -57.03 -49.65
C GLY A 102 8.53 -56.13 -48.48
N LEU A 103 9.50 -56.57 -47.67
CA LEU A 103 10.08 -55.77 -46.58
C LEU A 103 10.89 -54.58 -47.11
N ILE A 104 11.67 -54.78 -48.17
CA ILE A 104 12.40 -53.69 -48.83
C ILE A 104 11.43 -52.67 -49.42
N GLY A 105 10.34 -53.14 -50.05
CA GLY A 105 9.29 -52.27 -50.60
C GLY A 105 8.61 -51.42 -49.53
N SER A 106 8.28 -52.00 -48.37
CA SER A 106 7.71 -51.23 -47.25
C SER A 106 8.71 -50.22 -46.68
N ILE A 107 9.97 -50.59 -46.49
CA ILE A 107 11.02 -49.66 -46.06
C ILE A 107 11.15 -48.47 -47.03
N VAL A 108 11.15 -48.72 -48.35
CA VAL A 108 11.24 -47.66 -49.38
C VAL A 108 10.05 -46.70 -49.33
N VAL A 109 8.86 -47.16 -48.94
CA VAL A 109 7.66 -46.31 -48.79
C VAL A 109 7.66 -45.51 -47.48
N TYR A 110 8.09 -46.11 -46.36
CA TYR A 110 8.08 -45.44 -45.05
C TYR A 110 9.23 -44.45 -44.85
N MET A 111 10.41 -44.70 -45.42
CA MET A 111 11.59 -43.84 -45.28
C MET A 111 11.36 -42.36 -45.67
N PRO A 112 10.73 -42.03 -46.83
CA PRO A 112 10.42 -40.64 -47.16
C PRO A 112 9.36 -40.03 -46.24
N MET A 113 8.41 -40.81 -45.73
CA MET A 113 7.39 -40.33 -44.78
C MET A 113 8.03 -39.96 -43.43
N VAL A 114 8.94 -40.80 -42.93
CA VAL A 114 9.71 -40.51 -41.70
C VAL A 114 10.55 -39.24 -41.87
N SER A 115 11.25 -39.10 -43.00
CA SER A 115 12.05 -37.91 -43.29
C SER A 115 11.18 -36.64 -43.40
N SER A 116 9.98 -36.74 -43.97
CA SER A 116 9.02 -35.62 -44.01
C SER A 116 8.49 -35.23 -42.64
N LEU A 117 8.21 -36.21 -41.76
CA LEU A 117 7.80 -35.94 -40.39
C LEU A 117 8.93 -35.26 -39.60
N GLU A 118 10.16 -35.72 -39.77
CA GLU A 118 11.34 -35.16 -39.11
C GLU A 118 11.57 -33.69 -39.54
N ALA A 119 11.44 -33.39 -40.84
CA ALA A 119 11.49 -32.02 -41.33
C ALA A 119 10.40 -31.12 -40.71
N GLN A 120 9.16 -31.62 -40.59
CA GLN A 120 8.06 -30.90 -39.94
C GLN A 120 8.31 -30.68 -38.44
N ILE A 121 8.91 -31.65 -37.75
CA ILE A 121 9.29 -31.51 -36.33
C ILE A 121 10.32 -30.39 -36.19
N ILE A 122 11.37 -30.38 -37.02
CA ILE A 122 12.40 -29.35 -37.01
C ILE A 122 11.81 -27.95 -37.25
N GLU A 123 10.88 -27.81 -38.19
CA GLU A 123 10.20 -26.54 -38.46
C GLU A 123 9.35 -26.07 -37.27
N LYS A 124 8.60 -26.99 -36.65
CA LYS A 124 7.81 -26.70 -35.45
C LYS A 124 8.71 -26.32 -34.27
N ASP A 125 9.81 -27.02 -34.05
CA ASP A 125 10.78 -26.70 -32.99
C ASP A 125 11.38 -25.31 -33.20
N SER A 126 11.73 -24.95 -34.44
CA SER A 126 12.19 -23.59 -34.77
C SER A 126 11.12 -22.53 -34.45
N THR A 127 9.87 -22.80 -34.78
CA THR A 127 8.74 -21.91 -34.48
C THR A 127 8.54 -21.77 -32.96
N ILE A 128 8.59 -22.87 -32.21
CA ILE A 128 8.49 -22.88 -30.75
C ILE A 128 9.62 -22.05 -30.12
N LEU A 129 10.86 -22.19 -30.60
CA LEU A 129 12.00 -21.40 -30.13
C LEU A 129 11.81 -19.90 -30.38
N SER A 130 11.28 -19.53 -31.55
CA SER A 130 10.96 -18.13 -31.89
C SER A 130 9.87 -17.57 -30.98
N LEU A 131 8.78 -18.29 -30.79
CA LEU A 131 7.68 -17.89 -29.90
C LEU A 131 8.15 -17.75 -28.46
N ASN A 132 8.96 -18.68 -27.95
CA ASN A 132 9.56 -18.58 -26.62
C ASN A 132 10.43 -17.33 -26.47
N SER A 133 11.21 -16.98 -27.50
CA SER A 133 12.01 -15.75 -27.49
C SER A 133 11.14 -14.49 -27.44
N GLN A 134 10.02 -14.49 -28.19
CA GLN A 134 9.04 -13.39 -28.14
C GLN A 134 8.37 -13.28 -26.77
N ILE A 135 7.97 -14.41 -26.16
CA ILE A 135 7.40 -14.45 -24.81
C ILE A 135 8.37 -13.85 -23.79
N LEU A 136 9.65 -14.23 -23.85
CA LEU A 136 10.68 -13.67 -22.97
C LEU A 136 10.83 -12.15 -23.14
N SER A 137 10.82 -11.67 -24.38
CA SER A 137 10.88 -10.23 -24.67
C SER A 137 9.66 -9.48 -24.12
N LEU A 138 8.45 -10.01 -24.33
CA LEU A 138 7.21 -9.42 -23.81
C LEU A 138 7.19 -9.42 -22.28
N ASN A 139 7.64 -10.50 -21.63
CA ASN A 139 7.75 -10.56 -20.18
C ASN A 139 8.72 -9.50 -19.64
N SER A 140 9.84 -9.25 -20.32
CA SER A 140 10.78 -8.19 -19.96
C SER A 140 10.14 -6.79 -20.09
N GLN A 141 9.37 -6.55 -21.15
CA GLN A 141 8.65 -5.30 -21.34
C GLN A 141 7.57 -5.08 -20.26
N ILE A 142 6.82 -6.14 -19.92
CA ILE A 142 5.82 -6.11 -18.84
C ILE A 142 6.50 -5.75 -17.51
N ALA A 143 7.62 -6.39 -17.19
CA ALA A 143 8.38 -6.08 -15.97
C ALA A 143 8.86 -4.61 -15.94
N SER A 144 9.34 -4.09 -17.07
CA SER A 144 9.74 -2.68 -17.17
C SER A 144 8.57 -1.72 -16.98
N LEU A 145 7.43 -1.98 -17.61
CA LEU A 145 6.22 -1.18 -17.47
C LEU A 145 5.68 -1.20 -16.04
N ASN A 146 5.68 -2.36 -15.38
CA ASN A 146 5.28 -2.47 -13.98
C ASN A 146 6.16 -1.62 -13.06
N SER A 147 7.49 -1.62 -13.27
CA SER A 147 8.40 -0.74 -12.52
C SER A 147 8.12 0.74 -12.76
N GLN A 148 7.79 1.14 -13.99
CA GLN A 148 7.41 2.52 -14.30
C GLN A 148 6.09 2.91 -13.62
N VAL A 149 5.10 2.03 -13.62
CA VAL A 149 3.81 2.26 -12.94
C VAL A 149 4.03 2.47 -11.44
N LEU A 150 4.85 1.64 -10.79
CA LEU A 150 5.18 1.78 -9.37
C LEU A 150 5.85 3.13 -9.08
N SER A 151 6.83 3.53 -9.90
CA SER A 151 7.51 4.82 -9.76
C SER A 151 6.55 6.02 -9.94
N LEU A 152 5.65 5.95 -10.92
CA LEU A 152 4.63 6.98 -11.11
C LEU A 152 3.66 7.05 -9.93
N GLN A 153 3.28 5.91 -9.36
CA GLN A 153 2.41 5.84 -8.20
C GLN A 153 3.07 6.47 -6.96
N GLU A 154 4.35 6.21 -6.73
CA GLU A 154 5.13 6.87 -5.67
C GLU A 154 5.19 8.39 -5.87
N SER A 155 5.45 8.84 -7.10
CA SER A 155 5.49 10.27 -7.44
C SER A 155 4.14 10.97 -7.21
N LEU A 156 3.03 10.31 -7.56
CA LEU A 156 1.67 10.79 -7.29
C LEU A 156 1.41 10.91 -5.79
N ASN A 157 1.79 9.90 -5.01
CA ASN A 157 1.63 9.93 -3.55
C ASN A 157 2.41 11.08 -2.90
N GLN A 158 3.65 11.31 -3.35
CA GLN A 158 4.44 12.44 -2.87
C GLN A 158 3.81 13.78 -3.24
N THR A 159 3.32 13.91 -4.48
CA THR A 159 2.65 15.12 -4.94
C THR A 159 1.38 15.40 -4.14
N ASN A 160 0.57 14.37 -3.86
CA ASN A 160 -0.63 14.49 -3.04
C ASN A 160 -0.30 14.95 -1.60
N THR A 161 0.78 14.43 -1.02
CA THR A 161 1.26 14.84 0.31
C THR A 161 1.68 16.32 0.32
N ASN A 162 2.37 16.76 -0.73
CA ASN A 162 2.77 18.15 -0.88
C ASN A 162 1.54 19.06 -1.02
N ILE A 163 0.54 18.66 -1.82
CA ILE A 163 -0.72 19.40 -1.98
C ILE A 163 -1.43 19.55 -0.64
N ALA A 164 -1.57 18.48 0.14
CA ALA A 164 -2.22 18.53 1.46
C ALA A 164 -1.49 19.47 2.44
N THR A 165 -0.15 19.46 2.40
CA THR A 165 0.69 20.36 3.22
C THR A 165 0.46 21.82 2.84
N LEU A 166 0.47 22.12 1.53
CA LEU A 166 0.21 23.47 1.02
C LEU A 166 -1.20 23.94 1.35
N GLN A 167 -2.22 23.07 1.24
CA GLN A 167 -3.59 23.40 1.63
C GLN A 167 -3.72 23.75 3.10
N THR A 168 -2.99 23.04 3.97
CA THR A 168 -2.93 23.33 5.41
C THR A 168 -2.29 24.70 5.66
N ALA A 169 -1.16 24.97 5.02
CA ALA A 169 -0.48 26.26 5.13
C ALA A 169 -1.36 27.43 4.64
N ILE A 170 -2.02 27.27 3.48
CA ILE A 170 -2.97 28.26 2.95
C ILE A 170 -4.09 28.51 3.94
N SER A 171 -4.64 27.46 4.55
CA SER A 171 -5.72 27.59 5.54
C SER A 171 -5.26 28.36 6.78
N ALA A 172 -4.06 28.08 7.28
CA ALA A 172 -3.46 28.82 8.40
C ALA A 172 -3.26 30.31 8.04
N TYR A 173 -2.67 30.61 6.88
CA TYR A 173 -2.50 32.00 6.44
C TYR A 173 -3.82 32.71 6.23
N ARG A 174 -4.84 32.03 5.72
CA ARG A 174 -6.19 32.60 5.63
C ARG A 174 -6.75 32.93 7.01
N SER A 175 -6.57 32.06 7.99
CA SER A 175 -7.02 32.33 9.37
C SER A 175 -6.44 33.64 9.91
N ILE A 176 -5.13 33.84 9.70
CA ILE A 176 -4.42 35.07 10.07
C ILE A 176 -4.95 36.28 9.29
N VAL A 177 -5.02 36.20 7.95
CA VAL A 177 -5.49 37.35 7.14
C VAL A 177 -6.93 37.76 7.48
N TYR A 178 -7.78 36.82 7.89
CA TYR A 178 -9.16 37.09 8.30
C TYR A 178 -9.33 37.41 9.79
N LEU A 179 -8.24 37.52 10.56
CA LEU A 179 -8.24 37.83 11.99
C LEU A 179 -9.02 36.80 12.84
N ASN A 180 -8.95 35.53 12.45
CA ASN A 180 -9.68 34.43 13.08
C ASN A 180 -8.87 33.72 14.18
N GLU A 181 -7.56 33.97 14.27
CA GLU A 181 -6.75 33.46 15.35
C GLU A 181 -6.85 34.39 16.57
N SER A 182 -6.72 33.81 17.77
CA SER A 182 -6.75 34.61 18.98
C SER A 182 -5.96 33.97 20.11
N GLN A 183 -5.35 34.83 20.93
CA GLN A 183 -4.67 34.40 22.14
C GLN A 183 -4.87 35.42 23.26
N TYR A 184 -4.84 34.95 24.50
CA TYR A 184 -4.79 35.85 25.65
C TYR A 184 -3.36 36.36 25.83
N LEU A 185 -3.24 37.68 26.00
CA LEU A 185 -2.01 38.29 26.52
C LEU A 185 -1.97 38.10 28.05
N PHE A 186 -3.13 38.26 28.67
CA PHE A 186 -3.42 37.85 30.05
C PHE A 186 -4.94 37.67 30.22
N SER A 187 -5.36 36.74 31.07
CA SER A 187 -6.77 36.37 31.24
C SER A 187 -7.46 37.12 32.39
N ALA A 188 -6.76 37.37 33.49
CA ALA A 188 -7.26 38.16 34.63
C ALA A 188 -6.06 38.76 35.38
N ARG A 189 -5.91 40.08 35.32
CA ARG A 189 -4.86 40.81 36.06
C ARG A 189 -5.51 41.93 36.86
N THR A 190 -5.35 41.88 38.18
CA THR A 190 -5.83 42.96 39.07
C THR A 190 -4.69 43.92 39.39
N ILE A 191 -4.96 45.21 39.28
CA ILE A 191 -4.06 46.29 39.67
C ILE A 191 -4.77 47.21 40.65
N THR A 192 -3.99 47.82 41.54
CA THR A 192 -4.41 48.96 42.36
C THR A 192 -3.42 50.08 42.10
N GLN A 193 -3.95 51.27 41.81
CA GLN A 193 -3.18 52.43 41.42
C GLN A 193 -3.69 53.66 42.15
N GLU A 194 -2.80 54.58 42.48
CA GLU A 194 -3.19 55.86 43.08
C GLU A 194 -3.95 56.73 42.08
N ALA A 195 -4.62 57.75 42.61
CA ALA A 195 -5.30 58.76 41.81
C ALA A 195 -4.35 59.40 40.78
N ASN A 196 -4.81 59.57 39.54
CA ASN A 196 -4.07 60.21 38.46
C ASN A 196 -2.70 59.55 38.14
N THR A 197 -2.62 58.22 38.22
CA THR A 197 -1.42 57.44 37.86
C THR A 197 -1.70 56.43 36.76
N THR A 198 -0.63 55.82 36.23
CA THR A 198 -0.69 54.78 35.20
C THR A 198 0.15 53.57 35.58
N THR A 199 -0.28 52.37 35.18
CA THR A 199 0.44 51.11 35.40
C THR A 199 0.60 50.37 34.07
N VAL A 200 1.82 49.91 33.76
CA VAL A 200 2.06 49.01 32.63
C VAL A 200 1.58 47.61 32.99
N VAL A 201 0.64 47.09 32.21
CA VAL A 201 -0.03 45.80 32.48
C VAL A 201 0.40 44.71 31.51
N TYR A 202 1.05 45.07 30.40
CA TYR A 202 1.67 44.14 29.48
C TYR A 202 2.73 44.85 28.64
N GLU A 203 3.81 44.13 28.36
CA GLU A 203 4.85 44.52 27.42
C GLU A 203 5.31 43.25 26.71
N GLY A 204 5.40 43.29 25.39
CA GLY A 204 5.71 42.10 24.59
C GLY A 204 5.79 42.42 23.11
N GLU A 205 5.89 41.38 22.29
CA GLU A 205 6.06 41.49 20.84
C GLU A 205 4.94 40.74 20.13
N LEU A 206 4.33 41.39 19.15
CA LEU A 206 3.30 40.81 18.29
C LEU A 206 3.89 40.37 16.97
N VAL A 207 3.50 39.19 16.51
CA VAL A 207 4.03 38.61 15.26
C VAL A 207 3.21 39.07 14.04
N TYR A 208 1.91 39.30 14.21
CA TYR A 208 0.98 39.60 13.12
C TYR A 208 0.25 40.93 13.33
N ALA A 209 -0.28 41.51 12.26
CA ALA A 209 -1.20 42.65 12.39
C ALA A 209 -2.54 42.14 12.94
N GLY A 210 -3.27 43.00 13.65
CA GLY A 210 -4.57 42.61 14.18
C GLY A 210 -5.12 43.64 15.14
N TYR A 211 -5.82 43.18 16.18
CA TYR A 211 -6.31 44.05 17.23
C TYR A 211 -6.18 43.45 18.62
N ILE A 212 -5.94 44.31 19.59
CA ILE A 212 -5.97 43.96 21.01
C ILE A 212 -7.29 44.47 21.60
N SER A 213 -8.05 43.57 22.21
CA SER A 213 -9.22 43.90 23.02
C SER A 213 -8.82 43.84 24.49
N VAL A 214 -8.96 44.93 25.22
CA VAL A 214 -8.73 45.02 26.66
C VAL A 214 -10.06 45.27 27.36
N GLY A 215 -10.55 44.27 28.08
CA GLY A 215 -11.69 44.39 29.00
C GLY A 215 -11.21 44.86 30.37
N VAL A 216 -11.99 45.75 30.97
CA VAL A 216 -11.68 46.38 32.26
C VAL A 216 -12.93 46.39 33.12
N GLU A 217 -12.80 45.90 34.35
CA GLU A 217 -13.75 46.09 35.43
C GLU A 217 -13.06 46.91 36.52
N SER A 218 -13.57 48.10 36.82
CA SER A 218 -12.91 49.10 37.66
C SER A 218 -13.90 49.78 38.61
N ASN A 219 -13.40 50.20 39.77
CA ASN A 219 -14.15 51.05 40.70
C ASN A 219 -14.20 52.54 40.29
N SER A 220 -13.63 52.94 39.15
CA SER A 220 -13.62 54.33 38.66
C SER A 220 -14.21 54.47 37.26
N ALA A 221 -14.98 55.53 37.04
CA ALA A 221 -15.50 55.91 35.73
C ALA A 221 -14.46 56.59 34.82
N THR A 222 -13.30 56.95 35.37
CA THR A 222 -12.22 57.62 34.62
C THR A 222 -11.17 56.67 34.08
N THR A 223 -11.27 55.38 34.40
CA THR A 223 -10.31 54.38 33.97
C THR A 223 -10.22 54.30 32.45
N TYR A 224 -9.00 54.35 31.93
CA TYR A 224 -8.70 54.29 30.51
C TYR A 224 -7.59 53.29 30.22
N VAL A 225 -7.63 52.73 29.02
CA VAL A 225 -6.57 51.86 28.48
C VAL A 225 -5.79 52.68 27.45
N ARG A 226 -4.46 52.55 27.49
CA ARG A 226 -3.55 53.16 26.52
C ARG A 226 -2.67 52.06 25.93
N VAL A 227 -2.53 52.06 24.61
CA VAL A 227 -1.65 51.15 23.86
C VAL A 227 -0.65 51.98 23.10
N VAL A 228 0.63 51.68 23.34
CA VAL A 228 1.77 52.32 22.68
C VAL A 228 2.56 51.27 21.91
N TYR A 229 2.86 51.54 20.64
CA TYR A 229 3.71 50.68 19.82
C TYR A 229 4.37 51.47 18.70
N SER A 230 5.38 50.88 18.07
CA SER A 230 6.09 51.49 16.94
C SER A 230 6.16 50.52 15.76
N TYR A 231 5.96 51.03 14.55
CA TYR A 231 6.11 50.27 13.32
C TYR A 231 6.70 51.15 12.21
N ALA A 232 7.74 50.67 11.54
CA ALA A 232 8.41 51.38 10.45
C ALA A 232 8.70 52.87 10.80
N GLU A 233 9.32 53.10 11.97
CA GLU A 233 9.68 54.43 12.52
C GLU A 233 8.49 55.34 12.91
N VAL A 234 7.26 54.86 12.79
CA VAL A 234 6.06 55.57 13.25
C VAL A 234 5.69 55.09 14.65
N ASN A 235 5.52 56.05 15.57
CA ASN A 235 5.03 55.79 16.92
C ASN A 235 3.52 55.99 16.99
N TYR A 236 2.82 55.00 17.53
CA TYR A 236 1.39 55.01 17.77
C TYR A 236 1.15 55.07 19.27
N ASP A 237 0.31 56.01 19.68
CA ASP A 237 -0.08 56.20 21.07
C ASP A 237 -1.58 56.46 21.12
N GLN A 238 -2.33 55.42 21.46
CA GLN A 238 -3.80 55.42 21.41
C GLN A 238 -4.34 55.18 22.81
N SER A 239 -5.37 55.92 23.20
CA SER A 239 -6.06 55.72 24.48
C SER A 239 -7.57 55.77 24.33
N VAL A 240 -8.26 54.98 25.17
CA VAL A 240 -9.72 54.90 25.22
C VAL A 240 -10.16 54.80 26.68
N THR A 241 -11.03 55.70 27.11
CA THR A 241 -11.70 55.63 28.42
C THR A 241 -12.75 54.52 28.40
N VAL A 242 -12.63 53.57 29.33
CA VAL A 242 -13.50 52.38 29.45
C VAL A 242 -14.42 52.45 30.68
N GLY A 243 -14.11 53.31 31.64
CA GLY A 243 -14.91 53.52 32.85
C GLY A 243 -14.94 52.30 33.77
N THR A 244 -16.06 52.12 34.47
CA THR A 244 -16.20 51.09 35.52
C THR A 244 -16.36 49.68 34.97
N ASN A 245 -16.91 49.53 33.76
CA ASN A 245 -17.00 48.25 33.07
C ASN A 245 -17.09 48.51 31.57
N GLY A 246 -16.03 48.15 30.84
CA GLY A 246 -15.94 48.42 29.42
C GLY A 246 -14.82 47.65 28.75
N ALA A 247 -14.83 47.66 27.43
CA ALA A 247 -13.76 47.10 26.62
C ALA A 247 -13.30 48.11 25.58
N ALA A 248 -11.99 48.21 25.40
CA ALA A 248 -11.36 48.98 24.34
C ALA A 248 -10.70 48.04 23.34
N ALA A 249 -10.81 48.35 22.05
CA ALA A 249 -10.15 47.62 20.98
C ALA A 249 -9.19 48.55 20.23
N PHE A 250 -7.95 48.10 20.04
CA PHE A 250 -6.89 48.88 19.40
C PHE A 250 -6.35 48.11 18.21
N PRO A 251 -6.36 48.67 16.98
CA PRO A 251 -5.62 48.10 15.87
C PRO A 251 -4.12 48.19 16.17
N VAL A 252 -3.40 47.11 15.86
CA VAL A 252 -1.96 46.97 16.12
C VAL A 252 -1.26 46.35 14.92
N LEU A 253 0.00 46.73 14.75
CA LEU A 253 0.91 46.16 13.76
C LEU A 253 1.94 45.25 14.47
N PRO A 254 2.62 44.35 13.74
CA PRO A 254 3.68 43.52 14.30
C PRO A 254 4.77 44.36 14.96
N GLY A 255 5.37 43.85 16.03
CA GLY A 255 6.46 44.51 16.74
C GLY A 255 6.18 44.68 18.24
N PRO A 256 7.05 45.44 18.93
CA PRO A 256 6.95 45.64 20.36
C PRO A 256 5.74 46.52 20.69
N ILE A 257 4.97 46.09 21.69
CA ILE A 257 3.80 46.81 22.17
C ILE A 257 3.83 46.91 23.70
N GLN A 258 3.25 48.00 24.20
CA GLN A 258 3.02 48.23 25.62
C GLN A 258 1.55 48.57 25.85
N ILE A 259 0.93 47.88 26.82
CA ILE A 259 -0.41 48.17 27.30
C ILE A 259 -0.31 48.78 28.68
N THR A 260 -0.90 49.95 28.84
CA THR A 260 -0.94 50.70 30.09
C THR A 260 -2.39 50.95 30.47
N VAL A 261 -2.69 50.89 31.77
CA VAL A 261 -3.98 51.31 32.32
C VAL A 261 -3.77 52.53 33.20
N GLY A 262 -4.62 53.53 33.04
CA GLY A 262 -4.56 54.79 33.78
C GLY A 262 -5.92 55.19 34.31
N ASN A 263 -5.94 56.14 35.24
CA ASN A 263 -7.14 56.81 35.70
C ASN A 263 -6.88 58.31 35.79
N THR A 264 -7.95 59.12 35.82
CA THR A 264 -7.89 60.56 36.07
C THR A 264 -8.68 60.94 37.32
N GLU A 265 -8.80 60.03 38.29
CA GLU A 265 -9.37 60.34 39.61
C GLU A 265 -8.54 61.41 40.31
N ALA A 266 -9.19 62.24 41.11
CA ALA A 266 -8.50 63.32 41.82
C ALA A 266 -7.80 62.83 43.10
N ASN A 267 -8.47 61.99 43.89
CA ASN A 267 -8.05 61.69 45.26
C ASN A 267 -8.16 60.22 45.69
N ASN A 268 -8.90 59.40 44.94
CA ASN A 268 -9.18 58.01 45.34
C ASN A 268 -8.30 57.04 44.56
N SER A 269 -7.81 56.00 45.24
CA SER A 269 -7.15 54.90 44.55
C SER A 269 -8.17 54.11 43.72
N VAL A 270 -7.68 53.62 42.58
CA VAL A 270 -8.46 52.86 41.62
C VAL A 270 -7.98 51.43 41.64
N THR A 271 -8.91 50.49 41.78
CA THR A 271 -8.67 49.07 41.58
C THR A 271 -9.38 48.64 40.31
N ALA A 272 -8.67 47.90 39.46
CA ALA A 272 -9.21 47.38 38.21
C ALA A 272 -8.75 45.94 37.97
N THR A 273 -9.66 45.11 37.48
CA THR A 273 -9.40 43.76 36.97
C THR A 273 -9.48 43.79 35.45
N LEU A 274 -8.46 43.23 34.81
CA LEU A 274 -8.19 43.40 33.38
C LEU A 274 -8.10 42.06 32.68
N THR A 275 -8.59 42.02 31.44
CA THR A 275 -8.40 40.90 30.51
C THR A 275 -7.97 41.43 29.15
N ALA A 276 -6.87 40.93 28.58
CA ALA A 276 -6.42 41.33 27.26
C ALA A 276 -6.35 40.13 26.31
N ARG A 277 -6.98 40.29 25.14
CA ARG A 277 -6.96 39.30 24.06
C ARG A 277 -6.45 39.94 22.78
N TYR A 278 -5.48 39.29 22.16
CA TYR A 278 -4.95 39.63 20.85
C TYR A 278 -5.61 38.75 19.80
N ARG A 279 -6.10 39.35 18.72
CA ARG A 279 -6.72 38.68 17.58
C ARG A 279 -5.99 39.06 16.31
N TYR A 280 -5.65 38.07 15.51
CA TYR A 280 -4.77 38.19 14.35
C TYR A 280 -5.02 37.11 13.31
#